data_AF-U1PRH0-F1
#
_entry.id   AF-U1PRH0-F1
#
_cell.length_a   1.000
_cell.length_b   1.000
_cell.length_c   1.000
_cell.angle_alpha   90.00
_cell.angle_beta   90.00
_cell.angle_gamma   90.00
#
_symmetry.space_group_name_H-M   'P 1'
#
loop_
_entity.id
_entity.type
_entity.pdbx_description
1 polymer ?
#
loop_
_entity_poly.entity_id
_entity_poly.type
_entity_poly.pdbx_seq_one_letter_code
_entity_poly.pdbx_strand_id
1 'polypeptide(L)'
;MDLTELQDVQRTERQMDSLQHLSDTFYEDVAEYIAERKAERRRLAEATDDPFGDPSIGRLTDEIKTAEEVVKAIYERRIGKVVKLASFDAADMKTDTGGLTSEERALFDDLVEQL
;
A
#
# COMPACT_ATOMS: atom_id res chain seq x y z
N MET A 1 -5.55 10.10 -1.10
CA MET A 1 -4.69 9.24 -0.28
C MET A 1 -4.10 10.06 0.85
N ASP A 2 -4.34 9.66 2.08
CA ASP A 2 -3.67 10.13 3.30
C ASP A 2 -3.49 8.98 4.30
N LEU A 3 -2.86 9.25 5.47
CA LEU A 3 -2.62 8.21 6.47
C LEU A 3 -3.92 7.60 7.04
N THR A 4 -4.99 8.39 7.17
CA THR A 4 -6.27 7.89 7.71
C THR A 4 -6.93 6.95 6.71
N GLU A 5 -6.99 7.35 5.44
CA GLU A 5 -7.47 6.51 4.33
C GLU A 5 -6.66 5.21 4.25
N LEU A 6 -5.32 5.29 4.35
CA LEU A 6 -4.44 4.13 4.32
C LEU A 6 -4.67 3.17 5.50
N GLN A 7 -4.91 3.70 6.71
CA GLN A 7 -5.27 2.91 7.88
C GLN A 7 -6.64 2.24 7.75
N ASP A 8 -7.61 2.90 7.13
CA ASP A 8 -8.93 2.33 6.85
C ASP A 8 -8.85 1.16 5.85
N VAL A 9 -8.01 1.30 4.81
CA VAL A 9 -7.68 0.19 3.90
C VAL A 9 -7.06 -0.97 4.67
N GLN A 10 -6.05 -0.71 5.51
CA GLN A 10 -5.40 -1.75 6.31
C GLN A 10 -6.40 -2.49 7.20
N ARG A 11 -7.28 -1.76 7.88
CA ARG A 11 -8.30 -2.36 8.76
C ARG A 11 -9.21 -3.31 7.97
N THR A 12 -9.67 -2.86 6.81
CA THR A 12 -10.60 -3.63 5.97
C THR A 12 -9.91 -4.86 5.38
N GLU A 13 -8.67 -4.72 4.91
CA GLU A 13 -7.85 -5.84 4.41
C GLU A 13 -7.60 -6.93 5.45
N ARG A 14 -7.47 -6.55 6.72
CA ARG A 14 -7.33 -7.52 7.82
C ARG A 14 -8.59 -8.33 8.07
N GLN A 15 -9.77 -7.74 7.83
CA GLN A 15 -11.07 -8.35 8.13
C GLN A 15 -11.58 -9.24 6.99
N MET A 16 -11.26 -8.90 5.73
CA MET A 16 -11.74 -9.64 4.57
C MET A 16 -10.82 -10.82 4.21
N ASP A 17 -11.40 -11.98 3.88
CA ASP A 17 -10.66 -13.11 3.28
C ASP A 17 -10.42 -12.89 1.77
N SER A 18 -11.36 -12.23 1.09
CA SER A 18 -11.20 -11.80 -0.30
C SER A 18 -10.42 -10.48 -0.40
N LEU A 19 -9.99 -10.13 -1.61
CA LEU A 19 -9.44 -8.80 -1.89
C LEU A 19 -10.56 -7.76 -1.71
N GLN A 20 -10.27 -6.67 -0.99
CA GLN A 20 -11.08 -5.46 -1.10
C GLN A 20 -10.86 -4.86 -2.49
N HIS A 21 -11.89 -4.19 -3.02
CA HIS A 21 -11.77 -3.37 -4.21
C HIS A 21 -11.00 -2.08 -3.88
N LEU A 22 -9.80 -1.95 -4.43
CA LEU A 22 -8.98 -0.75 -4.38
C LEU A 22 -8.93 -0.11 -5.77
N SER A 23 -8.58 1.18 -5.83
CA SER A 23 -8.27 1.83 -7.11
C SER A 23 -7.13 1.10 -7.81
N ASP A 24 -7.17 1.04 -9.14
CA ASP A 24 -6.08 0.51 -9.97
C ASP A 24 -4.74 1.23 -9.72
N THR A 25 -4.80 2.49 -9.26
CA THR A 25 -3.66 3.37 -8.94
C THR A 25 -3.28 3.37 -7.46
N PHE A 26 -3.84 2.47 -6.64
CA PHE A 26 -3.69 2.54 -5.18
C PHE A 26 -2.22 2.65 -4.72
N TYR A 27 -1.31 1.85 -5.28
CA TYR A 27 0.10 1.90 -4.90
C TYR A 27 0.79 3.18 -5.38
N GLU A 28 0.41 3.71 -6.54
CA GLU A 28 0.87 4.99 -7.05
C GLU A 28 0.43 6.14 -6.13
N ASP A 29 -0.85 6.17 -5.74
CA ASP A 29 -1.41 7.20 -4.86
C ASP A 29 -0.70 7.19 -3.48
N VAL A 30 -0.37 6.01 -2.96
CA VAL A 30 0.40 5.89 -1.70
C VAL A 30 1.85 6.34 -1.89
N ALA A 31 2.48 5.99 -3.00
CA ALA A 31 3.84 6.42 -3.31
C ALA A 31 3.93 7.95 -3.43
N GLU A 32 2.97 8.58 -4.12
CA GLU A 32 2.85 10.03 -4.23
C GLU A 32 2.69 10.68 -2.86
N TYR A 33 1.74 10.20 -2.04
CA TYR A 33 1.54 10.71 -0.69
C TYR A 33 2.82 10.66 0.16
N ILE A 34 3.52 9.52 0.18
CA ILE A 34 4.77 9.37 0.94
C ILE A 34 5.87 10.29 0.39
N ALA A 35 5.97 10.42 -0.94
CA ALA A 35 6.94 11.31 -1.58
C ALA A 35 6.70 12.78 -1.21
N GLU A 36 5.44 13.22 -1.21
CA GLU A 36 5.07 14.57 -0.78
C GLU A 36 5.42 14.82 0.69
N ARG A 37 5.12 13.89 1.60
CA ARG A 37 5.47 14.04 3.03
C ARG A 37 6.99 14.11 3.21
N LYS A 38 7.75 13.31 2.48
CA LYS A 38 9.23 13.34 2.49
C LYS A 38 9.77 14.67 1.94
N ALA A 39 9.17 15.21 0.89
CA ALA A 39 9.53 16.51 0.33
C ALA A 39 9.23 17.63 1.33
N GLU A 40 8.08 17.59 1.99
CA GLU A 40 7.71 18.57 3.01
C GLU A 40 8.66 18.56 4.21
N ARG A 41 8.98 17.38 4.74
CA ARG A 41 9.96 17.23 5.81
C ARG A 41 11.31 17.83 5.42
N ARG A 42 11.74 17.64 4.16
CA ARG A 42 12.99 18.19 3.65
C ARG A 42 12.97 19.73 3.61
N ARG A 43 11.90 20.31 3.06
CA ARG A 43 11.72 21.77 3.02
C ARG A 43 11.76 22.38 4.43
N LEU A 44 11.09 21.74 5.39
CA LEU A 44 11.07 22.21 6.77
C LEU A 44 12.45 22.11 7.44
N ALA A 45 13.18 21.01 7.20
CA ALA A 45 14.55 20.84 7.70
C ALA A 45 15.53 21.87 7.12
N GLU A 46 15.35 22.29 5.88
CA GLU A 46 16.16 23.34 5.24
C GLU A 46 15.82 24.75 5.75
N ALA A 47 14.62 24.95 6.30
CA ALA A 47 14.12 26.24 6.74
C ALA A 47 14.33 26.52 8.24
N THR A 48 14.84 25.56 9.02
CA THR A 48 14.98 25.66 10.48
C THR A 48 16.43 25.52 10.92
N ASP A 49 16.83 26.29 11.94
CA ASP A 49 18.19 26.28 12.50
C ASP A 49 18.46 25.06 13.39
N ASP A 50 17.40 24.42 13.92
CA ASP A 50 17.49 23.16 14.69
C ASP A 50 16.50 22.11 14.16
N PRO A 51 16.86 21.38 13.09
CA PRO A 51 15.98 20.37 12.50
C PRO A 51 15.69 19.18 13.42
N PHE A 52 16.58 18.89 14.37
CA PHE A 52 16.43 17.75 15.27
C PHE A 52 15.52 18.09 16.46
N GLY A 53 15.47 19.36 16.87
CA GLY A 53 14.58 19.86 17.91
C GLY A 53 13.17 20.22 17.43
N ASP A 54 12.93 20.35 16.12
CA ASP A 54 11.64 20.78 15.59
C ASP A 54 10.55 19.69 15.72
N PRO A 55 9.49 19.90 16.54
CA PRO A 55 8.43 18.91 16.72
C PRO A 55 7.64 18.58 15.44
N SER A 56 7.63 19.47 14.46
CA SER A 56 6.93 19.27 13.19
C SER A 56 7.72 18.34 12.27
N ILE A 57 9.05 18.40 12.28
CA ILE A 57 9.92 17.43 11.57
C ILE A 57 9.78 16.04 12.21
N GLY A 58 9.74 15.97 13.54
CA GLY A 58 9.48 14.73 14.28
C GLY A 58 8.16 14.09 13.86
N ARG A 59 7.06 14.86 13.91
CA ARG A 59 5.73 14.40 13.49
C ARG A 59 5.69 13.89 12.05
N LEU A 60 6.26 14.64 11.10
CA LEU A 60 6.33 14.20 9.70
C LEU A 60 7.15 12.91 9.55
N THR A 61 8.23 12.75 10.32
CA THR A 61 9.04 11.54 10.29
C THR A 61 8.26 10.32 10.77
N ASP A 62 7.50 10.46 11.85
CA ASP A 62 6.69 9.38 12.39
C ASP A 62 5.50 9.05 11.48
N GLU A 63 4.88 10.06 10.87
CA GLU A 63 3.81 9.89 9.88
C GLU A 63 4.31 9.10 8.65
N ILE A 64 5.47 9.47 8.09
CA ILE A 64 6.09 8.77 6.96
C ILE A 64 6.37 7.30 7.31
N LYS A 65 7.00 7.04 8.46
CA LYS A 65 7.31 5.67 8.90
C LYS A 65 6.04 4.85 9.06
N THR A 66 5.02 5.43 9.68
CA THR A 66 3.73 4.76 9.88
C THR A 66 3.09 4.43 8.54
N ALA A 67 3.08 5.36 7.58
CA ALA A 67 2.56 5.11 6.24
C ALA A 67 3.31 3.98 5.52
N GLU A 68 4.65 3.96 5.59
CA GLU A 68 5.50 2.90 5.02
C GLU A 68 5.22 1.52 5.65
N GLU A 69 5.05 1.45 6.96
CA GLU A 69 4.72 0.21 7.66
C GLU A 69 3.31 -0.30 7.31
N VAL A 70 2.33 0.62 7.24
CA VAL A 70 0.94 0.28 6.92
C VAL A 70 0.83 -0.23 5.49
N VAL A 71 1.42 0.45 4.49
CA VAL A 71 1.36 -0.01 3.10
C VAL A 71 2.08 -1.34 2.91
N LYS A 72 3.21 -1.56 3.60
CA LYS A 72 3.90 -2.85 3.59
C LYS A 72 3.01 -3.97 4.13
N ALA A 73 2.33 -3.74 5.25
CA ALA A 73 1.41 -4.72 5.82
C ALA A 73 0.21 -5.01 4.91
N ILE A 74 -0.31 -4.01 4.20
CA ILE A 74 -1.36 -4.18 3.19
C ILE A 74 -0.85 -5.05 2.04
N TYR A 75 0.32 -4.73 1.49
CA TYR A 75 0.95 -5.50 0.42
C TYR A 75 1.16 -6.97 0.81
N GLU A 76 1.75 -7.24 1.97
CA GLU A 76 1.97 -8.62 2.47
C GLU A 76 0.66 -9.39 2.69
N ARG A 77 -0.43 -8.70 3.04
CA ARG A 77 -1.75 -9.33 3.18
C ARG A 77 -2.33 -9.68 1.81
N ARG A 78 -2.23 -8.74 0.86
CA ARG A 78 -2.85 -8.87 -0.46
C ARG A 78 -2.08 -9.82 -1.37
N ILE A 79 -0.76 -9.87 -1.30
CA ILE A 79 0.06 -10.84 -2.06
C ILE A 79 -0.35 -12.29 -1.78
N GLY A 80 -0.64 -12.62 -0.52
CA GLY A 80 -1.12 -13.96 -0.15
C GLY A 80 -2.48 -14.29 -0.76
N LYS A 81 -3.35 -13.29 -0.90
CA LYS A 81 -4.66 -13.46 -1.56
C LYS A 81 -4.50 -13.60 -3.08
N VAL A 82 -3.60 -12.84 -3.70
CA VAL A 82 -3.28 -12.95 -5.13
C VAL A 82 -2.76 -14.34 -5.48
N VAL A 83 -1.78 -14.86 -4.72
CA VAL A 83 -1.24 -16.22 -4.91
C VAL A 83 -2.34 -17.28 -4.73
N LYS A 84 -3.21 -17.12 -3.73
CA LYS A 84 -4.36 -18.02 -3.52
C LYS A 84 -5.32 -18.00 -4.70
N LEU A 85 -5.61 -16.81 -5.25
CA LEU A 85 -6.46 -16.68 -6.45
C LEU A 85 -5.82 -17.36 -7.66
N ALA A 86 -4.54 -17.12 -7.95
CA ALA A 86 -3.84 -17.76 -9.06
C ALA A 86 -3.84 -19.30 -8.94
N SER A 87 -3.66 -19.81 -7.72
CA SER A 87 -3.73 -21.25 -7.43
C SER A 87 -5.12 -21.85 -7.69
N PHE A 88 -6.18 -21.08 -7.44
CA PHE A 88 -7.55 -21.51 -7.74
C PHE A 88 -7.86 -21.46 -9.24
N ASP A 89 -7.36 -20.44 -9.94
CA ASP A 89 -7.50 -20.30 -11.38
C ASP A 89 -6.84 -21.47 -12.13
N ALA A 90 -5.61 -21.82 -11.75
CA ALA A 90 -4.89 -22.98 -12.26
C ALA A 90 -5.61 -24.32 -12.01
N ALA A 91 -6.51 -24.37 -11.02
CA ALA A 91 -7.35 -25.53 -10.72
C ALA A 91 -8.73 -25.49 -11.42
N ASP A 92 -8.92 -24.62 -12.42
CA ASP A 92 -10.18 -24.38 -13.14
C ASP A 92 -11.35 -24.00 -12.21
N MET A 93 -11.04 -23.35 -11.08
CA MET A 93 -12.02 -22.84 -10.14
C MET A 93 -12.36 -21.39 -10.45
N LYS A 94 -13.62 -21.01 -10.24
CA LYS A 94 -14.06 -19.62 -10.45
C LYS A 94 -13.36 -18.66 -9.46
N THR A 95 -12.65 -17.68 -10.01
CA THR A 95 -11.96 -16.61 -9.27
C THR A 95 -12.62 -15.25 -9.53
N ASP A 96 -12.49 -14.33 -8.58
CA ASP A 96 -12.86 -12.92 -8.75
C ASP A 96 -11.60 -12.06 -8.71
N THR A 97 -11.25 -11.50 -9.86
CA THR A 97 -10.06 -10.65 -10.07
C THR A 97 -10.42 -9.16 -10.05
N GLY A 98 -11.68 -8.80 -9.83
CA GLY A 98 -12.13 -7.41 -9.81
C GLY A 98 -11.50 -6.57 -8.70
N GLY A 99 -10.99 -7.19 -7.64
CA GLY A 99 -10.32 -6.51 -6.53
C GLY A 99 -8.83 -6.21 -6.74
N LEU A 100 -8.21 -6.63 -7.85
CA LEU A 100 -6.79 -6.44 -8.13
C LEU A 100 -6.49 -5.01 -8.57
N THR A 101 -5.41 -4.45 -8.04
CA THR A 101 -4.73 -3.26 -8.60
C THR A 101 -4.03 -3.60 -9.92
N SER A 102 -3.49 -2.59 -10.60
CA SER A 102 -2.75 -2.81 -11.87
C SER A 102 -1.54 -3.73 -11.67
N GLU A 103 -0.75 -3.50 -10.63
CA GLU A 103 0.46 -4.25 -10.32
C GLU A 103 0.13 -5.68 -9.87
N GLU A 104 -0.94 -5.86 -9.10
CA GLU A 104 -1.38 -7.19 -8.66
C GLU A 104 -1.99 -8.00 -9.79
N ARG A 105 -2.63 -7.35 -10.76
CA ARG A 105 -3.15 -8.02 -11.96
C ARG A 105 -2.00 -8.55 -12.81
N ALA A 106 -0.95 -7.74 -13.03
CA ALA A 106 0.25 -8.21 -13.72
C ALA A 106 0.90 -9.40 -13.00
N LEU A 107 1.02 -9.34 -11.66
CA LEU A 107 1.54 -10.46 -10.88
C LEU A 107 0.63 -11.70 -10.96
N PHE A 108 -0.68 -11.52 -10.88
CA PHE A 108 -1.63 -12.63 -10.99
C PHE A 108 -1.47 -13.35 -12.33
N ASP A 109 -1.42 -12.59 -13.43
CA ASP A 109 -1.25 -13.13 -14.78
C ASP A 109 0.09 -13.91 -14.89
N ASP A 110 1.20 -13.32 -14.40
CA ASP A 110 2.51 -13.96 -14.35
C ASP A 110 2.51 -15.27 -13.53
N LEU A 111 1.78 -15.32 -12.42
CA LEU A 111 1.67 -16.51 -11.58
C LEU A 111 0.85 -17.60 -12.26
N VAL A 112 -0.26 -17.25 -12.93
CA VAL A 112 -1.09 -18.21 -13.66
C VAL A 112 -0.32 -18.82 -14.83
N GLU A 113 0.50 -18.05 -15.54
CA GLU A 113 1.34 -18.58 -16.63
C GLU A 113 2.41 -19.58 -16.15
N GLN A 114 2.76 -19.57 -14.86
CA GLN A 114 3.79 -20.43 -14.27
C GLN A 114 3.25 -21.69 -13.57
N LEU A 115 1.94 -21.76 -13.33
CA LEU A 115 1.26 -22.86 -12.64
C LEU A 115 0.75 -23.93 -13.62
#